data_AF-A0A356FDS2-F1
#
_entry.id   AF-A0A356FDS2-F1
#
_cell.length_a   1.000
_cell.length_b   1.000
_cell.length_c   1.000
_cell.angle_alpha   90.00
_cell.angle_beta   90.00
_cell.angle_gamma   90.00
#
_symmetry.space_group_name_H-M   'P 1'
#
loop_
_entity.id
_entity.type
_entity.pdbx_description
1 polymer ?
#
loop_
_entity_poly.entity_id
_entity_poly.type
_entity_poly.pdbx_seq_one_letter_code
_entity_poly.pdbx_strand_id
1 'polypeptide(L)'
;MAHKAFPGHENCFLSQGNMESERNQEAFKEEIMRRSVLLALALALSATSAPALDVDLQEILGRGDSNNDGRVDISDAGFLCLYLFAGGQEPPCLNQADVDDNGRLDLSDVVFLNSWLFGGGEAPPSPGPFNQYCSVDLTLPNLSCESECGSRSYD
;
A
#
# COMPACT_ATOMS: atom_id res chain seq x y z
N MET A 1 -9.01 -103.59 8.09
CA MET A 1 -8.25 -103.25 9.32
C MET A 1 -7.69 -101.86 9.14
N ALA A 2 -7.76 -101.05 10.19
CA ALA A 2 -7.44 -99.63 10.23
C ALA A 2 -5.99 -99.31 9.80
N HIS A 3 -5.73 -98.09 9.30
CA HIS A 3 -5.18 -96.99 10.10
C HIS A 3 -5.09 -95.69 9.28
N LYS A 4 -5.48 -94.60 9.93
CA LYS A 4 -5.37 -93.19 9.51
C LYS A 4 -3.91 -92.76 9.36
N ALA A 5 -3.68 -91.77 8.48
CA ALA A 5 -2.71 -90.70 8.70
C ALA A 5 -3.18 -89.42 7.97
N PHE A 6 -3.47 -88.35 8.74
CA PHE A 6 -3.32 -86.95 8.31
C PHE A 6 -1.87 -86.56 8.66
N PRO A 7 -1.15 -85.75 7.86
CA PRO A 7 -1.36 -84.29 7.85
C PRO A 7 -1.01 -83.56 6.52
N GLY A 8 -1.44 -82.31 6.39
CA GLY A 8 -1.05 -81.40 5.31
C GLY A 8 -1.42 -79.97 5.69
N HIS A 9 -0.46 -79.27 6.29
CA HIS A 9 -0.62 -78.10 7.13
C HIS A 9 0.11 -76.90 6.50
N GLU A 10 -0.29 -76.45 5.30
CA GLU A 10 0.55 -75.49 4.54
C GLU A 10 -0.07 -74.11 4.25
N ASN A 11 -1.35 -73.85 4.53
CA ASN A 11 -1.98 -72.61 4.04
C ASN A 11 -2.38 -71.56 5.09
N CYS A 12 -2.00 -71.69 6.38
CA CYS A 12 -2.28 -70.62 7.36
C CYS A 12 -1.26 -69.46 7.37
N PHE A 13 -0.06 -69.64 6.82
CA PHE A 13 1.02 -68.64 6.97
C PHE A 13 0.97 -67.52 5.91
N LEU A 14 0.39 -67.77 4.71
CA LEU A 14 0.33 -66.79 3.62
C LEU A 14 -0.82 -65.76 3.77
N SER A 15 -1.81 -66.03 4.63
CA SER A 15 -2.95 -65.11 4.81
C SER A 15 -2.62 -63.96 5.79
N GLN A 16 -1.78 -64.22 6.80
CA GLN A 16 -1.47 -63.20 7.82
C GLN A 16 -0.59 -62.06 7.28
N GLY A 17 0.36 -62.35 6.38
CA GLY A 17 1.18 -61.31 5.74
C GLY A 17 0.38 -60.38 4.82
N ASN A 18 -0.64 -60.91 4.12
CA ASN A 18 -1.48 -60.12 3.22
C ASN A 18 -2.40 -59.16 4.00
N MET A 19 -3.02 -59.63 5.08
CA MET A 19 -3.91 -58.82 5.92
C MET A 19 -3.21 -57.69 6.68
N GLU A 20 -1.94 -57.88 7.08
CA GLU A 20 -1.14 -56.79 7.68
C GLU A 20 -0.68 -55.79 6.62
N SER A 21 -0.35 -56.25 5.42
CA SER A 21 0.03 -55.37 4.30
C SER A 21 -1.13 -54.47 3.85
N GLU A 22 -2.35 -55.00 3.76
CA GLU A 22 -3.54 -54.27 3.34
C GLU A 22 -3.94 -53.22 4.39
N ARG A 23 -3.85 -53.55 5.68
CA ARG A 23 -4.13 -52.61 6.79
C ARG A 23 -3.10 -51.49 6.86
N ASN A 24 -1.82 -51.81 6.64
CA ASN A 24 -0.75 -50.83 6.52
C ASN A 24 -0.92 -49.95 5.26
N GLN A 25 -1.48 -50.51 4.18
CA GLN A 25 -1.77 -49.80 2.94
C GLN A 25 -3.00 -48.89 3.07
N GLU A 26 -4.03 -49.26 3.84
CA GLU A 26 -5.19 -48.42 4.16
C GLU A 26 -4.83 -47.30 5.15
N ALA A 27 -4.05 -47.58 6.19
CA ALA A 27 -3.53 -46.57 7.10
C ALA A 27 -2.61 -45.56 6.39
N PHE A 28 -1.82 -46.02 5.41
CA PHE A 28 -1.00 -45.16 4.57
C PHE A 28 -1.83 -44.30 3.61
N LYS A 29 -2.93 -44.83 3.07
CA LYS A 29 -3.90 -44.06 2.26
C LYS A 29 -4.58 -42.97 3.09
N GLU A 30 -4.95 -43.23 4.35
CA GLU A 30 -5.54 -42.22 5.24
C GLU A 30 -4.56 -41.10 5.59
N GLU A 31 -3.30 -41.43 5.88
CA GLU A 31 -2.28 -40.43 6.19
C GLU A 31 -1.92 -39.58 4.94
N ILE A 32 -1.87 -40.19 3.75
CA ILE A 32 -1.74 -39.47 2.48
C ILE A 32 -2.95 -38.57 2.24
N MET A 33 -4.16 -39.06 2.48
CA MET A 33 -5.39 -38.28 2.27
C MET A 33 -5.48 -37.11 3.26
N ARG A 34 -5.12 -37.33 4.54
CA ARG A 34 -5.03 -36.27 5.55
C ARG A 34 -3.97 -35.23 5.20
N ARG A 35 -2.76 -35.65 4.81
CA ARG A 35 -1.69 -34.73 4.40
C ARG A 35 -2.00 -34.00 3.10
N SER A 36 -2.66 -34.64 2.14
CA SER A 36 -3.07 -34.00 0.87
C SER A 36 -4.25 -33.05 1.05
N VAL A 37 -5.21 -33.34 1.93
CA VAL A 37 -6.27 -32.40 2.32
C VAL A 37 -5.70 -31.22 3.08
N LEU A 38 -4.73 -31.42 3.99
CA LEU A 38 -4.03 -30.33 4.69
C LEU A 38 -3.17 -29.49 3.73
N LEU A 39 -2.49 -30.11 2.76
CA LEU A 39 -1.72 -29.39 1.74
C LEU A 39 -2.63 -28.60 0.81
N ALA A 40 -3.75 -29.18 0.39
CA ALA A 40 -4.76 -28.52 -0.43
C ALA A 40 -5.47 -27.38 0.32
N LEU A 41 -5.74 -27.54 1.62
CA LEU A 41 -6.31 -26.49 2.47
C LEU A 41 -5.30 -25.36 2.71
N ALA A 42 -4.01 -25.68 2.89
CA ALA A 42 -2.93 -24.69 2.98
C ALA A 42 -2.73 -23.92 1.67
N LEU A 43 -2.82 -24.61 0.52
CA LEU A 43 -2.80 -23.99 -0.82
C LEU A 43 -4.05 -23.13 -1.08
N ALA A 44 -5.22 -23.51 -0.55
CA ALA A 44 -6.44 -22.72 -0.63
C ALA A 44 -6.41 -21.50 0.32
N LEU A 45 -5.70 -21.57 1.45
CA LEU A 45 -5.51 -20.45 2.38
C LEU A 45 -4.54 -19.38 1.85
N SER A 46 -3.64 -19.75 0.94
CA SER A 46 -2.79 -18.80 0.21
C SER A 46 -3.49 -18.11 -0.98
N ALA A 47 -4.74 -18.44 -1.25
CA ALA A 47 -5.48 -17.93 -2.40
C ALA A 47 -6.53 -16.86 -2.03
N THR A 48 -6.45 -16.25 -0.84
CA THR A 48 -7.09 -14.95 -0.63
C THR A 48 -6.09 -13.88 -1.09
N SER A 49 -6.06 -13.62 -2.39
CA SER A 49 -5.67 -12.28 -2.79
C SER A 49 -6.79 -11.38 -2.26
N ALA A 50 -6.60 -10.85 -1.05
CA ALA A 50 -7.25 -9.59 -0.72
C ALA A 50 -7.00 -8.69 -1.94
N PRO A 51 -8.00 -7.98 -2.47
CA PRO A 51 -7.67 -6.86 -3.32
C PRO A 51 -6.74 -6.03 -2.44
N ALA A 52 -5.46 -5.89 -2.84
CA ALA A 52 -4.71 -4.76 -2.38
C ALA A 52 -5.65 -3.59 -2.66
N LEU A 53 -6.04 -2.88 -1.60
CA LEU A 53 -6.58 -1.56 -1.82
C LEU A 53 -5.45 -0.86 -2.56
N ASP A 54 -5.59 -0.72 -3.87
CA ASP A 54 -4.96 0.36 -4.61
C ASP A 54 -5.58 1.62 -3.99
N VAL A 55 -5.06 1.99 -2.82
CA VAL A 55 -5.01 3.39 -2.45
C VAL A 55 -4.09 3.94 -3.51
N ASP A 56 -4.68 4.51 -4.54
CA ASP A 56 -4.01 5.31 -5.54
C ASP A 56 -3.22 6.37 -4.76
N LEU A 57 -1.93 6.09 -4.50
CA LEU A 57 -0.99 7.05 -3.97
C LEU A 57 -0.63 8.02 -5.11
N GLN A 58 -1.65 8.65 -5.71
CA GLN A 58 -1.49 9.87 -6.49
C GLN A 58 -1.22 11.01 -5.52
N GLU A 59 -0.10 10.90 -4.81
CA GLU A 59 0.36 11.89 -3.85
C GLU A 59 1.46 12.73 -4.48
N ILE A 60 1.07 13.79 -5.20
CA ILE A 60 2.00 14.88 -5.50
C ILE A 60 1.28 16.23 -5.35
N LEU A 61 1.18 16.69 -4.10
CA LEU A 61 0.89 18.09 -3.80
C LEU A 61 2.19 18.90 -3.87
N GLY A 62 2.57 19.37 -5.05
CA GLY A 62 3.80 20.17 -5.22
C GLY A 62 3.83 21.41 -4.34
N ARG A 63 4.98 21.74 -3.74
CA ARG A 63 5.10 22.91 -2.84
C ARG A 63 5.42 24.19 -3.61
N GLY A 64 4.84 25.30 -3.17
CA GLY A 64 5.20 26.64 -3.62
C GLY A 64 4.20 27.32 -4.55
N ASP A 65 3.24 26.61 -5.17
CA ASP A 65 2.18 27.19 -6.00
C ASP A 65 1.01 27.65 -5.11
N SER A 66 1.25 28.75 -4.38
CA SER A 66 0.32 29.27 -3.36
C SER A 66 -0.92 29.92 -3.98
N ASN A 67 -0.80 30.42 -5.21
CA ASN A 67 -1.90 31.03 -5.95
C ASN A 67 -2.66 30.03 -6.86
N ASN A 68 -2.15 28.80 -6.99
CA ASN A 68 -2.70 27.70 -7.77
C ASN A 68 -2.86 28.02 -9.28
N ASP A 69 -1.91 28.74 -9.88
CA ASP A 69 -1.90 29.08 -11.30
C ASP A 69 -1.13 28.06 -12.19
N GLY A 70 -0.53 27.07 -11.53
CA GLY A 70 0.25 25.99 -12.12
C GLY A 70 1.73 26.33 -12.29
N ARG A 71 2.22 27.43 -11.71
CA ARG A 71 3.62 27.84 -11.72
C ARG A 71 4.06 28.13 -10.29
N VAL A 72 5.35 27.92 -10.03
CA VAL A 72 5.99 28.35 -8.79
C VAL A 72 6.91 29.51 -9.14
N ASP A 73 6.49 30.73 -8.81
CA ASP A 73 7.24 31.95 -9.07
C ASP A 73 7.05 33.02 -7.96
N ILE A 74 7.53 34.25 -8.21
CA ILE A 74 7.49 35.32 -7.20
C ILE A 74 6.05 35.75 -6.86
N SER A 75 5.09 35.49 -7.73
CA SER A 75 3.68 35.83 -7.50
C SER A 75 3.08 35.01 -6.36
N ASP A 76 3.57 33.80 -6.11
CA ASP A 76 3.19 32.96 -4.97
C ASP A 76 3.62 33.59 -3.63
N ALA A 77 4.86 34.07 -3.56
CA ALA A 77 5.35 34.79 -2.38
C ALA A 77 4.53 36.06 -2.11
N GLY A 78 4.16 36.79 -3.17
CA GLY A 78 3.28 37.95 -3.07
C GLY A 78 1.87 37.58 -2.59
N PHE A 79 1.32 36.48 -3.09
CA PHE A 79 0.02 35.95 -2.70
C PHE A 79 -0.01 35.60 -1.20
N LEU A 80 1.01 34.89 -0.71
CA LEU A 80 1.18 34.59 0.72
C LEU A 80 1.28 35.83 1.59
N CYS A 81 2.05 36.85 1.18
CA CYS A 81 2.12 38.11 1.92
C CYS A 81 0.75 38.80 2.02
N LEU A 82 -0.05 38.78 0.96
CA LEU A 82 -1.38 39.36 0.98
C LEU A 82 -2.31 38.62 1.95
N TYR A 83 -2.30 37.28 1.91
CA TYR A 83 -3.06 36.46 2.85
C TYR A 83 -2.65 36.73 4.31
N LEU A 84 -1.35 36.64 4.61
CA LEU A 84 -0.82 36.74 5.98
C LEU A 84 -0.95 38.14 6.60
N PHE A 85 -0.83 39.21 5.81
CA PHE A 85 -0.69 40.57 6.36
C PHE A 85 -1.73 41.57 5.88
N ALA A 86 -2.45 41.30 4.80
CA ALA A 86 -3.38 42.24 4.19
C ALA A 86 -4.84 41.75 4.16
N GLY A 87 -5.15 40.59 4.76
CA GLY A 87 -6.48 39.99 4.69
C GLY A 87 -6.85 39.58 3.26
N GLY A 88 -5.84 39.18 2.47
CA GLY A 88 -6.01 38.64 1.12
C GLY A 88 -6.76 37.30 1.13
N GLN A 89 -7.01 36.78 -0.07
CA GLN A 89 -7.65 35.49 -0.24
C GLN A 89 -6.81 34.37 0.37
N GLU A 90 -7.47 33.40 1.01
CA GLU A 90 -6.84 32.19 1.51
C GLU A 90 -6.29 31.32 0.37
N PRO A 91 -5.07 30.75 0.50
CA PRO A 91 -4.55 29.81 -0.48
C PRO A 91 -5.54 28.68 -0.74
N PRO A 92 -5.79 28.31 -2.01
CA PRO A 92 -6.68 27.19 -2.33
C PRO A 92 -6.25 25.85 -1.72
N CYS A 93 -4.98 25.75 -1.33
CA CYS A 93 -4.40 24.57 -0.73
C CYS A 93 -3.31 24.96 0.26
N LEU A 94 -3.59 24.83 1.54
CA LEU A 94 -2.68 25.26 2.61
C LEU A 94 -1.39 24.43 2.65
N ASN A 95 -1.42 23.17 2.19
CA ASN A 95 -0.21 22.33 2.07
C ASN A 95 0.73 22.77 0.96
N GLN A 96 0.21 23.36 -0.13
CA GLN A 96 1.08 23.94 -1.17
C GLN A 96 1.69 25.26 -0.73
N ALA A 97 0.97 25.97 0.14
CA ALA A 97 1.36 27.24 0.73
C ALA A 97 2.40 27.08 1.86
N ASP A 98 2.41 25.95 2.56
CA ASP A 98 3.46 25.53 3.51
C ASP A 98 4.68 24.98 2.74
N VAL A 99 5.55 25.90 2.34
CA VAL A 99 6.65 25.63 1.41
C VAL A 99 7.80 24.92 2.10
N ASP A 100 7.99 25.16 3.40
CA ASP A 100 9.07 24.54 4.19
C ASP A 100 8.64 23.23 4.90
N ASP A 101 7.36 22.84 4.77
CA ASP A 101 6.77 21.61 5.30
C ASP A 101 6.80 21.50 6.83
N ASN A 102 6.66 22.63 7.52
CA ASN A 102 6.75 22.64 8.98
C ASN A 102 5.38 22.48 9.68
N GLY A 103 4.30 22.39 8.91
CA GLY A 103 2.92 22.27 9.38
C GLY A 103 2.30 23.60 9.81
N ARG A 104 2.90 24.73 9.43
CA ARG A 104 2.43 26.08 9.76
C ARG A 104 2.60 26.97 8.54
N LEU A 105 1.56 27.75 8.27
CA LEU A 105 1.60 28.78 7.25
C LEU A 105 1.96 30.13 7.88
N ASP A 106 3.19 30.58 7.68
CA ASP A 106 3.68 31.85 8.22
C ASP A 106 4.72 32.57 7.31
N LEU A 107 5.43 33.57 7.85
CA LEU A 107 6.39 34.35 7.06
C LEU A 107 7.61 33.51 6.62
N SER A 108 7.92 32.42 7.33
CA SER A 108 9.02 31.53 6.98
C SER A 108 8.83 30.92 5.59
N ASP A 109 7.60 30.57 5.21
CA ASP A 109 7.26 30.06 3.87
C ASP A 109 7.63 31.05 2.76
N VAL A 110 7.31 32.33 2.97
CA VAL A 110 7.62 33.42 2.03
C VAL A 110 9.14 33.58 1.86
N VAL A 111 9.87 33.54 2.98
CA VAL A 111 11.33 33.69 2.97
C VAL A 111 11.99 32.47 2.34
N PHE A 112 11.49 31.28 2.65
CA PHE A 112 11.96 30.01 2.10
C PHE A 112 11.79 29.98 0.59
N LEU A 113 10.56 30.26 0.10
CA LEU A 113 10.23 30.26 -1.32
C LEU A 113 11.11 31.24 -2.11
N ASN A 114 11.25 32.47 -1.63
CA ASN A 114 12.12 33.46 -2.29
C ASN A 114 13.59 33.05 -2.27
N SER A 115 14.08 32.48 -1.17
CA SER A 115 15.47 32.03 -1.07
C SER A 115 15.75 30.97 -2.12
N TRP A 116 14.84 30.01 -2.31
CA TRP A 116 14.94 29.01 -3.37
C TRP A 116 14.85 29.61 -4.78
N LEU A 117 13.83 30.43 -5.07
CA LEU A 117 13.59 31.03 -6.38
C LEU A 117 14.78 31.85 -6.89
N PHE A 118 15.51 32.51 -5.99
CA PHE A 118 16.69 33.32 -6.32
C PHE A 118 18.02 32.57 -6.15
N GLY A 119 17.99 31.25 -5.93
CA GLY A 119 19.18 30.39 -5.87
C GLY A 119 20.02 30.54 -4.59
N GLY A 120 19.47 31.16 -3.55
CA GLY A 120 20.11 31.36 -2.25
C GLY A 120 19.76 30.32 -1.18
N GLY A 121 18.75 29.48 -1.42
CA GLY A 121 18.24 28.48 -0.48
C GLY A 121 18.10 27.08 -1.10
N GLU A 122 17.76 26.11 -0.25
CA GLU A 122 17.47 24.73 -0.66
C GLU A 122 16.15 24.66 -1.45
N ALA A 123 15.99 23.62 -2.27
CA ALA A 123 14.69 23.36 -2.90
C ALA A 123 13.64 22.96 -1.86
N PRO A 124 12.35 23.33 -2.07
CA PRO A 124 11.25 22.86 -1.23
C PRO A 124 11.31 21.34 -1.02
N PRO A 125 11.05 20.85 0.21
CA PRO A 125 11.02 19.43 0.50
C PRO A 125 10.10 18.68 -0.47
N SER A 126 10.43 17.41 -0.73
CA SER A 126 9.57 16.51 -1.51
C SER A 126 8.12 16.61 -1.02
N PRO A 127 7.11 16.66 -1.89
CA PRO A 127 7.15 16.46 -3.35
C PRO A 127 7.79 17.60 -4.19
N GLY A 128 8.28 18.67 -3.56
CA GLY A 128 9.07 19.70 -4.24
C GLY A 128 8.26 20.51 -5.25
N PRO A 129 8.88 21.45 -5.97
CA PRO A 129 8.17 22.43 -6.78
C PRO A 129 7.79 21.81 -8.13
N PHE A 130 6.87 20.84 -8.09
CA PHE A 130 6.37 20.14 -9.26
C PHE A 130 4.85 20.05 -9.19
N ASN A 131 4.21 20.72 -10.14
CA ASN A 131 2.77 20.74 -10.34
C ASN A 131 2.28 19.39 -10.88
N GLN A 132 2.04 18.42 -10.00
CA GLN A 132 1.43 17.16 -10.43
C GLN A 132 0.16 16.84 -9.64
N TYR A 133 -0.87 17.62 -9.94
CA TYR A 133 -2.29 17.34 -9.70
C TYR A 133 -2.65 16.96 -8.26
N CYS A 134 -3.35 17.90 -7.63
CA CYS A 134 -3.86 17.85 -6.28
C CYS A 134 -4.66 16.58 -5.97
N SER A 135 -4.16 15.82 -4.99
CA SER A 135 -4.93 14.85 -4.21
C SER A 135 -4.71 15.13 -2.73
N VAL A 136 -5.69 14.75 -1.91
CA VAL A 136 -5.77 15.04 -0.47
C VAL A 136 -4.57 14.42 0.25
N ASP A 137 -3.73 15.25 0.90
CA ASP A 137 -2.74 14.77 1.86
C ASP A 137 -3.47 14.29 3.12
N LEU A 138 -3.43 12.98 3.38
CA LEU A 138 -4.03 12.37 4.57
C LEU A 138 -3.05 12.33 5.76
N THR A 139 -1.82 12.82 5.61
CA THR A 139 -0.75 12.76 6.61
C THR A 139 -0.63 14.04 7.45
N LEU A 140 -1.14 15.18 6.96
CA LEU A 140 -1.21 16.44 7.71
C LEU A 140 -2.66 16.81 8.06
N PRO A 141 -3.13 16.53 9.30
CA PRO A 141 -4.52 16.75 9.67
C PRO A 141 -4.91 18.23 9.87
N ASN A 142 -3.97 19.17 9.77
CA ASN A 142 -4.17 20.57 10.16
C ASN A 142 -4.03 21.60 9.04
N LEU A 143 -3.54 21.19 7.86
CA LEU A 143 -3.52 21.99 6.65
C LEU A 143 -4.17 21.12 5.59
N SER A 144 -5.43 21.39 5.28
CA SER A 144 -6.15 20.67 4.23
C SER A 144 -6.13 21.47 2.94
N CYS A 145 -6.37 20.77 1.83
CA CYS A 145 -6.68 21.42 0.56
C CYS A 145 -8.15 21.16 0.31
N GLU A 146 -8.98 22.20 0.28
CA GLU A 146 -10.38 22.11 -0.10
C GLU A 146 -10.50 21.70 -1.57
N SER A 147 -10.37 20.39 -1.84
CA SER A 147 -10.87 19.55 -2.95
C SER A 147 -11.01 20.07 -4.39
N GLU A 148 -10.63 21.29 -4.75
CA GLU A 148 -10.80 21.87 -6.08
C GLU A 148 -9.60 22.75 -6.46
N CYS A 149 -8.42 22.14 -6.42
CA CYS A 149 -7.27 22.72 -7.06
C CYS A 149 -7.38 22.54 -8.59
N GLY A 150 -7.86 23.61 -9.24
CA GLY A 150 -7.72 23.94 -10.66
C GLY A 150 -7.64 22.80 -11.67
N SER A 151 -8.79 22.27 -12.09
CA SER A 151 -8.85 21.49 -13.34
C SER A 151 -8.56 22.41 -14.53
N ARG A 152 -7.31 22.43 -15.01
CA ARG A 152 -7.06 22.85 -16.40
C ARG A 152 -7.72 21.80 -17.29
N SER A 153 -8.95 22.09 -17.72
CA SER A 153 -9.57 21.42 -18.86
C SER A 153 -8.67 21.66 -20.06
N TYR A 154 -7.96 20.63 -20.49
CA TYR A 154 -7.37 20.63 -21.82
C TYR A 154 -8.52 20.37 -22.81
N ASP A 155 -9.07 21.45 -23.35
CA ASP A 155 -9.88 21.43 -24.58
C ASP A 155 -8.97 21.48 -25.83
#